data_AF-A0A6V7HQD7-F1
#
_entry.id   AF-A0A6V7HQD7-F1
#
_cell.length_a   1.000
_cell.length_b   1.000
_cell.length_c   1.000
_cell.angle_alpha   90.00
_cell.angle_beta   90.00
_cell.angle_gamma   90.00
#
_symmetry.space_group_name_H-M   'P 1'
#
loop_
_entity.id
_entity.type
_entity.pdbx_description
1 polymer ?
#
loop_
_entity_poly.entity_id
_entity_poly.type
_entity_poly.pdbx_seq_one_letter_code
_entity_poly.pdbx_strand_id
1 'polypeptide(L)'
;YEVTMLSLFILTFIFWALAAIDVRRNGQRDLERKYWHKHDPTLIAEGLFCLATIMAFFKLLFVCQLDYNLGPLQMSLGKMIKDVTKFFAIFSLIILAFAA
;
A
#
# COMPACT_ATOMS: atom_id res chain seq x y z
N TYR A 1 -8.60 2.32 8.69
CA TYR A 1 -8.51 1.41 7.53
C TYR A 1 -9.23 1.98 6.32
N GLU A 2 -10.55 2.23 6.37
CA GLU A 2 -11.28 2.78 5.20
C GLU A 2 -10.79 4.18 4.79
N VAL A 3 -10.64 5.09 5.75
CA VAL A 3 -10.07 6.44 5.50
C VAL A 3 -8.67 6.34 4.89
N THR A 4 -7.85 5.40 5.38
CA THR A 4 -6.50 5.16 4.87
C THR A 4 -6.53 4.69 3.42
N MET A 5 -7.38 3.72 3.09
CA MET A 5 -7.56 3.24 1.72
C MET A 5 -8.06 4.35 0.79
N LEU A 6 -9.09 5.10 1.21
CA LEU A 6 -9.63 6.22 0.43
C LEU A 6 -8.58 7.30 0.21
N SER A 7 -7.78 7.61 1.23
CA SER A 7 -6.68 8.58 1.09
C SER A 7 -5.63 8.12 0.08
N LEU A 8 -5.30 6.82 0.03
CA LEU A 8 -4.38 6.27 -0.97
C LEU A 8 -4.96 6.37 -2.39
N PHE A 9 -6.24 6.05 -2.59
CA PHE A 9 -6.89 6.24 -3.88
C PHE A 9 -6.91 7.69 -4.33
N ILE A 10 -7.28 8.62 -3.44
CA ILE A 10 -7.27 10.05 -3.73
C ILE A 10 -5.86 10.52 -4.10
N LEU A 11 -4.84 10.08 -3.36
CA LEU A 11 -3.45 10.41 -3.62
C LEU A 11 -3.00 9.91 -5.00
N THR A 12 -3.37 8.69 -5.38
CA THR A 12 -3.13 8.15 -6.73
C THR A 12 -3.74 9.05 -7.80
N PHE A 13 -5.01 9.45 -7.67
CA PHE A 13 -5.66 10.33 -8.63
C PHE A 13 -4.98 11.70 -8.72
N ILE A 14 -4.50 12.23 -7.59
CA ILE A 14 -3.73 13.48 -7.55
C ILE A 14 -2.42 13.33 -8.32
N PHE A 15 -1.64 12.27 -8.08
CA PHE A 15 -0.38 12.05 -8.80
C PHE A 15 -0.60 11.83 -10.30
N TRP A 16 -1.70 11.17 -10.68
CA TRP A 16 -2.07 11.01 -12.08
C TRP A 16 -2.46 12.35 -12.73
N ALA A 17 -3.17 13.22 -12.01
CA ALA A 17 -3.50 14.56 -12.48
C ALA A 17 -2.24 15.44 -12.61
N LEU A 18 -1.32 15.37 -11.64
CA LEU A 18 -0.03 16.07 -11.70
C LEU A 18 0.81 15.58 -12.88
N ALA A 19 0.85 14.27 -13.12
CA ALA A 19 1.51 13.69 -14.29
C ALA A 19 0.89 14.19 -15.60
N ALA A 20 -0.45 14.25 -15.68
CA ALA A 20 -1.13 14.76 -16.86
C ALA A 20 -0.85 16.25 -17.12
N ILE A 21 -0.72 17.06 -16.06
CA ILE A 21 -0.34 18.48 -16.17
C ILE A 21 1.12 18.61 -16.62
N ASP A 22 2.03 17.82 -16.04
CA ASP A 22 3.45 17.86 -16.37
C ASP A 22 3.71 17.46 -17.83
N VAL A 23 3.06 16.39 -18.30
CA VAL A 23 3.13 15.95 -19.71
C VAL A 23 2.58 17.02 -20.67
N ARG A 24 1.51 17.73 -20.29
CA ARG A 24 0.97 18.84 -21.09
C ARG A 24 1.91 20.04 -21.15
N ARG A 25 2.66 20.32 -20.09
CA ARG A 25 3.54 21.48 -19.99
C ARG A 25 4.90 21.24 -20.63
N ASN A 26 5.47 20.06 -20.45
CA ASN A 26 6.84 19.74 -20.88
C ASN A 26 6.90 19.06 -22.25
N GLY A 27 5.76 18.64 -22.82
CA GLY A 27 5.68 18.12 -24.19
C GLY A 27 6.36 16.76 -24.42
N GLN A 28 6.74 16.03 -23.36
CA GLN A 28 7.38 14.71 -23.43
C GLN A 28 6.37 13.57 -23.63
N ARG A 29 5.48 13.69 -24.62
CA ARG A 29 4.44 12.68 -24.90
C ARG A 29 5.01 11.40 -25.53
N ASP A 30 6.12 11.54 -26.25
CA ASP A 30 6.70 10.47 -27.09
C ASP A 30 7.93 9.80 -26.46
N LEU A 31 8.25 10.09 -25.19
CA LEU A 31 9.33 9.40 -24.49
C LEU A 31 8.89 7.97 -24.15
N GLU A 32 9.61 6.98 -24.67
CA GLU A 32 9.37 5.59 -24.31
C GLU A 32 9.58 5.37 -22.80
N ARG A 33 8.77 4.48 -22.20
CA ARG A 33 8.77 4.16 -20.75
C ARG A 33 10.16 3.79 -20.20
N LYS A 34 11.06 3.29 -21.04
CA LYS A 34 12.44 2.93 -20.67
C LYS A 34 13.30 4.15 -20.27
N TYR A 35 13.01 5.32 -20.83
CA TYR A 35 13.76 6.56 -20.61
C TYR A 35 13.11 7.48 -19.58
N TRP A 36 12.05 7.02 -18.93
CA TRP A 36 11.36 7.73 -17.87
C TRP A 36 12.29 7.90 -16.66
N HIS A 37 12.20 9.06 -16.02
CA HIS A 37 12.97 9.34 -14.82
C HIS A 37 12.46 8.43 -13.69
N LYS A 38 13.38 7.97 -12.83
CA LYS A 38 13.05 7.02 -11.75
C LYS A 38 11.96 7.52 -10.79
N HIS A 39 11.77 8.84 -10.72
CA HIS A 39 10.80 9.50 -9.85
C HIS A 39 9.65 10.15 -10.64
N ASP A 40 9.33 9.64 -11.84
CA ASP A 40 8.22 10.17 -12.60
C ASP A 40 6.89 9.98 -11.85
N PRO A 41 6.03 11.03 -11.81
CA PRO A 41 4.79 11.01 -11.05
C PRO A 41 3.84 9.89 -11.51
N THR A 42 3.92 9.48 -12.78
CA THR A 42 3.14 8.35 -13.32
C THR A 42 3.54 7.01 -12.68
N LEU A 43 4.84 6.73 -12.49
CA LEU A 43 5.29 5.48 -11.85
C LEU A 43 4.86 5.44 -10.38
N ILE A 44 4.99 6.57 -9.69
CA ILE A 44 4.60 6.69 -8.28
C ILE A 44 3.08 6.48 -8.15
N ALA A 45 2.28 7.04 -9.07
CA ALA A 45 0.84 6.81 -9.11
C ALA A 45 0.49 5.32 -9.32
N GLU A 46 1.14 4.63 -10.26
CA GLU A 46 0.91 3.19 -10.50
C GLU A 46 1.26 2.35 -9.25
N GLY A 47 2.36 2.66 -8.58
CA GLY A 47 2.76 1.98 -7.34
C GLY A 47 1.78 2.21 -6.19
N LEU A 48 1.35 3.46 -5.98
CA LEU A 48 0.34 3.82 -4.98
C LEU A 48 -1.02 3.18 -5.29
N PHE A 49 -1.41 3.09 -6.57
CA PHE A 49 -2.62 2.40 -6.98
C PHE A 49 -2.56 0.90 -6.62
N CYS A 50 -1.45 0.24 -6.88
CA CYS A 50 -1.25 -1.17 -6.51
C CYS A 50 -1.35 -1.37 -4.99
N LEU A 51 -0.75 -0.49 -4.20
CA LEU A 51 -0.88 -0.54 -2.75
C LEU A 51 -2.32 -0.29 -2.29
N ALA A 52 -3.03 0.64 -2.92
CA ALA A 52 -4.44 0.93 -2.62
C ALA A 52 -5.36 -0.26 -2.95
N THR A 53 -5.11 -0.99 -4.04
CA THR A 53 -5.89 -2.18 -4.41
C THR A 53 -5.60 -3.39 -3.52
N ILE A 54 -4.33 -3.62 -3.14
CA ILE A 54 -3.99 -4.63 -2.12
C ILE A 54 -4.67 -4.31 -0.81
N MET A 55 -4.62 -3.03 -0.40
CA MET A 55 -5.37 -2.56 0.76
C MET A 55 -6.84 -2.88 0.56
N ALA A 56 -7.50 -2.50 -0.53
CA ALA A 56 -8.91 -2.81 -0.78
C ALA A 56 -9.25 -4.31 -0.70
N PHE A 57 -8.36 -5.20 -1.14
CA PHE A 57 -8.53 -6.64 -1.02
C PHE A 57 -8.60 -7.11 0.45
N PHE A 58 -7.79 -6.52 1.34
CA PHE A 58 -7.88 -6.82 2.78
C PHE A 58 -9.26 -6.50 3.37
N LYS A 59 -10.09 -5.67 2.72
CA LYS A 59 -11.44 -5.35 3.20
C LYS A 59 -12.33 -6.58 3.13
N LEU A 60 -12.09 -7.44 2.14
CA LEU A 60 -12.82 -8.69 1.97
C LEU A 60 -12.59 -9.65 3.14
N LEU A 61 -11.43 -9.58 3.81
CA LEU A 61 -11.22 -10.34 5.04
C LEU A 61 -12.21 -9.95 6.14
N PHE A 62 -12.71 -8.71 6.20
CA PHE A 62 -13.77 -8.37 7.16
C PHE A 62 -15.11 -9.03 6.81
N VAL A 63 -15.37 -9.31 5.53
CA VAL A 63 -16.58 -10.04 5.12
C VAL A 63 -16.52 -11.50 5.60
N CYS A 64 -15.32 -12.10 5.62
CA CYS A 64 -15.13 -13.44 6.20
C CYS A 64 -15.48 -13.52 7.70
N GLN A 65 -15.54 -12.40 8.43
CA GLN A 65 -15.97 -12.38 9.84
C GLN A 65 -17.48 -12.62 10.02
N LEU A 66 -18.27 -12.39 8.98
CA LEU A 66 -19.73 -12.55 9.03
C LEU A 66 -20.16 -14.02 8.98
N ASP A 67 -19.27 -14.92 8.55
CA ASP A 67 -19.54 -16.34 8.53
C ASP A 67 -19.36 -16.96 9.94
N TYR A 68 -20.27 -17.86 10.30
CA TYR A 68 -20.33 -18.48 11.63
C TYR A 68 -19.08 -19.29 11.98
N ASN A 69 -18.45 -19.93 10.99
CA ASN A 69 -17.26 -20.76 11.21
C ASN A 69 -15.96 -19.96 11.07
N LEU A 70 -15.93 -18.98 10.16
CA LEU A 70 -14.72 -18.20 9.87
C LEU A 70 -14.53 -17.00 10.82
N GLY A 71 -15.60 -16.50 11.46
CA GLY A 71 -15.54 -15.43 12.46
C GLY A 71 -14.62 -15.74 13.64
N PRO A 72 -14.79 -16.89 14.35
CA PRO A 72 -13.91 -17.29 15.44
C PRO A 72 -12.45 -17.48 15.01
N LEU A 73 -12.23 -17.99 13.79
CA LEU A 73 -10.89 -18.19 13.23
C LEU A 73 -10.18 -16.85 13.01
N GLN A 74 -10.86 -15.85 12.45
CA GLN A 74 -10.29 -14.54 12.22
C GLN A 74 -9.98 -13.79 13.53
N MET A 75 -10.81 -13.97 14.56
CA MET A 75 -10.52 -13.43 15.90
C MET A 75 -9.29 -14.09 16.54
N SER A 76 -9.10 -15.40 16.35
CA SER A 76 -7.89 -16.10 16.79
C SER A 76 -6.65 -15.59 16.06
N LEU A 77 -6.73 -15.46 14.73
CA LEU A 77 -5.65 -14.96 13.89
C LEU A 77 -5.24 -13.52 14.26
N GLY A 78 -6.20 -12.65 14.57
CA GLY A 78 -5.92 -11.29 15.05
C GLY A 78 -5.13 -11.26 16.36
N LYS A 79 -5.42 -12.16 17.30
CA LYS A 79 -4.66 -12.30 18.55
C LYS A 79 -3.23 -12.78 18.28
N MET A 80 -3.06 -13.78 17.41
CA MET A 80 -1.75 -14.29 17.02
C MET A 80 -0.87 -13.22 16.36
N ILE A 81 -1.43 -12.39 15.46
CA ILE A 81 -0.70 -11.28 14.83
C ILE A 81 -0.16 -10.29 15.88
N LYS A 82 -0.93 -10.00 16.93
CA LYS A 82 -0.50 -9.10 18.01
C LYS A 82 0.71 -9.67 18.76
N ASP A 83 0.73 -10.97 18.99
CA ASP A 83 1.86 -11.62 19.67
C ASP A 83 3.11 -11.65 18.77
N VAL A 84 2.95 -11.94 17.47
CA VAL A 84 4.04 -11.87 16.48
C VAL A 84 4.60 -10.46 16.36
N THR A 85 3.77 -9.42 16.41
CA THR A 85 4.22 -8.02 16.32
C THR A 85 5.15 -7.64 17.47
N LYS A 86 4.88 -8.13 18.69
CA LYS A 86 5.76 -7.92 19.85
C LYS A 86 7.10 -8.64 19.68
N PHE A 87 7.08 -9.88 19.18
CA PHE A 87 8.29 -10.63 18.89
C PHE A 87 9.13 -9.94 17.80
N PHE A 88 8.49 -9.44 16.75
CA PHE A 88 9.14 -8.69 15.67
C PHE A 88 9.84 -7.42 16.17
N ALA A 89 9.27 -6.71 17.15
CA ALA A 89 9.89 -5.53 17.74
C ALA A 89 11.18 -5.86 18.50
N ILE A 90 11.18 -6.93 19.31
CA ILE A 90 12.39 -7.39 20.02
C ILE A 90 13.44 -7.84 19.01
N PHE A 91 13.04 -8.61 17.99
CA PHE A 91 13.95 -9.07 16.94
C PHE A 91 14.57 -7.91 16.16
N SER A 92 13.78 -6.88 15.84
CA SER A 92 14.27 -5.67 15.19
C SER A 92 15.26 -4.90 16.07
N LEU A 93 15.03 -4.83 17.39
CA LEU A 93 15.97 -4.23 18.35
C LEU A 93 17.29 -5.00 18.38
N ILE A 94 17.23 -6.33 18.40
CA ILE A 94 18.42 -7.19 18.34
C ILE A 94 19.20 -6.93 17.03
N ILE A 95 18.52 -6.93 15.87
CA ILE A 95 19.17 -6.65 14.59
C ILE A 95 19.83 -5.27 14.62
N LEU A 96 19.13 -4.24 15.09
CA LEU A 96 19.69 -2.89 15.17
C LEU A 96 20.91 -2.81 16.10
N ALA A 97 20.92 -3.55 17.22
CA ALA A 97 22.03 -3.56 18.17
C ALA A 97 23.29 -4.28 17.64
N PHE A 98 23.14 -5.23 16.72
CA PHE A 98 24.26 -5.97 16.12
C PHE A 98 24.64 -5.48 14.71
N ALA A 99 23.75 -4.75 14.03
CA ALA A 99 23.99 -4.17 12.70
C ALA A 99 24.53 -2.73 12.77
N ALA A 100 24.30 -2.01 13.88
CA ALA A 100 24.97 -0.75 14.21
C ALA A 100 26.36 -1.02 14.81
#